data_AF-X0ZM93-F1
#
_entry.id   AF-X0ZM93-F1
#
_cell.length_a   1.000
_cell.length_b   1.000
_cell.length_c   1.000
_cell.angle_alpha   90.00
_cell.angle_beta   90.00
_cell.angle_gamma   90.00
#
_symmetry.space_group_name_H-M   'P 1'
#
loop_
_entity.id
_entity.type
_entity.pdbx_description
1 polymer ?
#
loop_
_entity_poly.entity_id
_entity_poly.type
_entity_poly.pdbx_seq_one_letter_code
_entity_poly.pdbx_strand_id
1 'polypeptide(L)'
;HARIKEHYGPNREGSVFRKHLGGAIMGRKREPESEIKEWYNARKSPRFNDQKFRNYEAQVSSQVKLGNYRVLKIDDQNERMQMEEKLIALFSHCKHCRPSKTWLGNNAYRKEIRDSGLWNVDHVCSLNEFTQSDLSRLKQLVDETLRRA
;
A
#
# COMPACT_ATOMS: atom_id res chain seq x y z
N HIS A 1 2.08 -16.09 -9.89
CA HIS A 1 1.55 -14.88 -9.22
C HIS A 1 0.55 -15.24 -8.11
N ALA A 2 1.02 -15.72 -6.96
CA ALA A 2 0.15 -16.11 -5.83
C ALA A 2 -0.25 -14.91 -4.94
N ARG A 3 0.70 -14.05 -4.60
CA ARG A 3 0.53 -12.99 -3.60
C ARG A 3 -0.44 -11.86 -3.97
N ILE A 4 -0.57 -11.50 -5.26
CA ILE A 4 -1.55 -10.47 -5.66
C ILE A 4 -2.99 -10.96 -5.50
N LYS A 5 -3.24 -12.27 -5.71
CA LYS A 5 -4.56 -12.87 -5.50
C LYS A 5 -4.97 -12.80 -4.03
N GLU A 6 -4.01 -12.89 -3.11
CA GLU A 6 -4.24 -12.75 -1.66
C GLU A 6 -4.74 -11.36 -1.26
N HIS A 7 -4.44 -10.31 -2.03
CA HIS A 7 -4.97 -8.96 -1.75
C HIS A 7 -6.47 -8.85 -2.03
N TYR A 8 -7.01 -9.61 -3.00
CA TYR A 8 -8.43 -9.57 -3.37
C TYR A 8 -9.35 -10.33 -2.40
N GLY A 9 -8.80 -11.23 -1.58
CA GLY A 9 -9.51 -11.92 -0.50
C GLY A 9 -9.47 -11.16 0.84
N PRO A 10 -10.31 -11.54 1.82
CA PRO A 10 -10.24 -11.01 3.18
C PRO A 10 -9.00 -11.57 3.90
N ASN A 11 -7.84 -11.00 3.62
CA ASN A 11 -6.58 -11.35 4.28
C ASN A 11 -5.87 -10.08 4.79
N ARG A 12 -6.54 -9.39 5.73
CA ARG A 12 -5.96 -8.25 6.46
C ARG A 12 -4.61 -8.58 7.09
N GLU A 13 -4.44 -9.82 7.54
CA GLU A 13 -3.29 -10.25 8.33
C GLU A 13 -2.01 -10.36 7.49
N GLY A 14 -2.13 -10.82 6.25
CA GLY A 14 -1.03 -10.90 5.28
C GLY A 14 -0.78 -9.61 4.49
N SER A 15 -1.62 -8.57 4.65
CA SER A 15 -1.56 -7.35 3.84
C SER A 15 -1.48 -6.08 4.67
N VAL A 16 -0.27 -5.52 4.76
CA VAL A 16 -0.02 -4.18 5.32
C VAL A 16 -0.87 -3.12 4.62
N PHE A 17 -1.03 -3.24 3.29
CA PHE A 17 -1.91 -2.37 2.51
C PHE A 17 -3.36 -2.37 3.01
N ARG A 18 -3.95 -3.55 3.29
CA ARG A 18 -5.31 -3.65 3.85
C ARG A 18 -5.41 -3.03 5.24
N LYS A 19 -4.37 -3.15 6.08
CA LYS A 19 -4.32 -2.47 7.38
C LYS A 19 -4.37 -0.95 7.22
N HIS A 20 -3.59 -0.42 6.28
CA HIS A 20 -3.58 1.02 6.00
C HIS A 20 -4.93 1.52 5.48
N LEU A 21 -5.55 0.79 4.54
CA LEU A 21 -6.89 1.10 4.06
C LEU A 21 -7.92 1.09 5.20
N GLY A 22 -7.95 0.04 6.02
CA GLY A 22 -8.90 -0.07 7.13
C GLY A 22 -8.73 1.06 8.14
N GLY A 23 -7.48 1.34 8.53
CA GLY A 23 -7.17 2.46 9.41
C GLY A 23 -7.60 3.81 8.84
N ALA A 24 -7.44 4.02 7.52
CA ALA A 24 -7.89 5.24 6.85
C ALA A 24 -9.42 5.34 6.78
N ILE A 25 -10.14 4.23 6.55
CA ILE A 25 -11.61 4.19 6.58
C ILE A 25 -12.12 4.54 7.98
N MET A 26 -11.53 3.95 9.02
CA MET A 26 -11.87 4.23 10.42
C MET A 26 -11.54 5.69 10.78
N GLY A 27 -10.36 6.19 10.38
CA GLY A 27 -9.96 7.58 10.57
C GLY A 27 -10.94 8.57 9.92
N ARG A 28 -11.40 8.28 8.70
CA ARG A 28 -12.42 9.10 8.01
C ARG A 28 -13.75 9.13 8.76
N LYS A 29 -14.11 8.04 9.44
CA LYS A 29 -15.31 7.95 10.29
C LYS A 29 -15.09 8.48 11.72
N ARG A 30 -13.90 9.01 12.01
CA ARG A 30 -13.52 9.56 13.32
C ARG A 30 -13.63 8.54 14.45
N GLU A 31 -13.31 7.28 14.16
CA GLU A 31 -13.21 6.27 15.21
C GLU A 31 -12.10 6.63 16.20
N PRO A 32 -12.22 6.25 17.48
CA PRO A 32 -11.21 6.52 18.49
C PRO A 32 -9.84 5.97 18.07
N GLU A 33 -8.77 6.72 18.34
CA GLU A 33 -7.41 6.28 17.99
C GLU A 33 -7.06 4.93 18.64
N SER A 34 -7.58 4.64 19.84
CA SER A 34 -7.42 3.34 20.50
C SER A 34 -7.96 2.18 19.66
N GLU A 35 -9.12 2.35 19.02
CA GLU A 35 -9.68 1.34 18.12
C GLU A 35 -8.89 1.21 16.83
N ILE A 36 -8.40 2.32 16.28
CA ILE A 36 -7.53 2.29 15.10
C ILE A 36 -6.22 1.57 15.42
N LYS A 37 -5.59 1.84 16.57
CA LYS A 37 -4.42 1.10 17.05
C LYS A 37 -4.73 -0.38 17.20
N GLU A 38 -5.87 -0.71 17.77
CA GLU A 38 -6.32 -2.09 17.89
C GLU A 38 -6.45 -2.77 16.52
N TRP A 39 -7.04 -2.10 15.53
CA TRP A 39 -7.11 -2.60 14.15
C TRP A 39 -5.74 -2.97 13.57
N TYR A 40 -4.70 -2.17 13.81
CA TYR A 40 -3.33 -2.46 13.37
C TYR A 40 -2.69 -3.63 14.14
N ASN A 41 -2.98 -3.73 15.44
CA ASN A 41 -2.36 -4.67 16.38
C ASN A 41 -3.08 -6.01 16.51
N ALA A 42 -4.30 -6.15 15.98
CA ALA A 42 -5.23 -7.25 16.19
C ALA A 42 -4.82 -8.63 15.60
N ARG A 43 -3.51 -8.95 15.49
CA ARG A 43 -3.03 -10.34 15.37
C ARG A 43 -3.49 -11.23 16.55
N LYS A 44 -3.84 -10.62 17.69
CA LYS A 44 -4.15 -11.31 18.95
C LYS A 44 -5.39 -10.78 19.68
N SER A 45 -6.16 -9.87 19.08
CA SER A 45 -7.33 -9.32 19.77
C SER A 45 -8.56 -10.22 19.53
N PRO A 46 -9.22 -10.73 20.59
CA PRO A 46 -10.50 -11.43 20.49
C PRO A 46 -11.56 -10.63 19.72
N ARG A 47 -11.43 -9.29 19.72
CA ARG A 47 -12.33 -8.36 19.04
C ARG A 47 -12.24 -8.37 17.52
N PHE A 48 -11.30 -9.09 16.90
CA PHE A 48 -11.37 -9.24 15.45
C PHE A 48 -12.61 -10.04 15.01
N ASN A 49 -13.14 -10.88 15.89
CA ASN A 49 -14.45 -11.50 15.74
C ASN A 49 -15.61 -10.58 16.13
N ASP A 50 -15.36 -9.31 16.46
CA ASP A 50 -16.43 -8.34 16.65
C ASP A 50 -17.02 -7.96 15.30
N GLN A 51 -18.34 -7.82 15.29
CA GLN A 51 -19.07 -7.44 14.09
C GLN A 51 -18.57 -6.11 13.50
N LYS A 52 -18.12 -5.17 14.35
CA LYS A 52 -17.57 -3.88 13.94
C LYS A 52 -16.32 -4.04 13.06
N PHE A 53 -15.35 -4.86 13.47
CA PHE A 53 -14.12 -5.07 12.71
C PHE A 53 -14.37 -5.87 11.44
N ARG A 54 -15.28 -6.84 11.46
CA ARG A 54 -15.74 -7.52 10.23
C ARG A 54 -16.36 -6.56 9.22
N ASN A 55 -17.19 -5.63 9.69
CA ASN A 55 -17.80 -4.60 8.83
C ASN A 55 -16.74 -3.67 8.21
N TYR A 56 -15.67 -3.34 8.94
CA TYR A 56 -14.55 -2.58 8.38
C TYR A 56 -13.76 -3.39 7.35
N GLU A 57 -13.49 -4.67 7.61
CA GLU A 57 -12.82 -5.55 6.65
C GLU A 57 -13.63 -5.77 5.36
N ALA A 58 -14.96 -5.80 5.46
CA ALA A 58 -15.83 -5.85 4.29
C ALA A 58 -15.74 -4.55 3.45
N GLN A 59 -15.64 -3.39 4.10
CA GLN A 59 -15.41 -2.12 3.42
C GLN A 59 -14.02 -2.07 2.78
N VAL A 60 -12.97 -2.56 3.45
CA VAL A 60 -11.62 -2.68 2.87
C VAL A 60 -11.65 -3.59 1.64
N SER A 61 -12.31 -4.75 1.73
CA SER A 61 -12.49 -5.66 0.59
C SER A 61 -13.16 -4.96 -0.59
N SER A 62 -14.20 -4.18 -0.34
CA SER A 62 -14.90 -3.43 -1.37
C SER A 62 -13.98 -2.38 -2.02
N GLN A 63 -13.19 -1.66 -1.22
CA GLN A 63 -12.23 -0.67 -1.73
C GLN A 63 -11.12 -1.31 -2.58
N VAL A 64 -10.55 -2.43 -2.12
CA VAL A 64 -9.52 -3.15 -2.89
C VAL A 64 -10.06 -3.63 -4.23
N LYS A 65 -11.29 -4.15 -4.27
CA LYS A 65 -11.91 -4.63 -5.52
C LYS A 65 -12.17 -3.51 -6.55
N LEU A 66 -12.28 -2.26 -6.12
CA LEU A 66 -12.43 -1.11 -7.04
C LEU A 66 -11.09 -0.67 -7.66
N GLY A 67 -9.96 -1.09 -7.09
CA GLY A 67 -8.64 -0.72 -7.57
C GLY A 67 -8.23 -1.48 -8.83
N ASN A 68 -7.49 -0.80 -9.71
CA ASN A 68 -6.76 -1.45 -10.80
C ASN A 68 -5.31 -1.64 -10.40
N TYR A 69 -4.84 -2.88 -10.48
CA TYR A 69 -3.47 -3.23 -10.12
C TYR A 69 -2.70 -3.68 -11.36
N ARG A 70 -1.41 -3.36 -11.36
CA ARG A 70 -0.43 -3.85 -12.33
C ARG A 70 0.70 -4.51 -11.56
N VAL A 71 1.27 -5.55 -12.14
CA VAL A 71 2.41 -6.24 -11.54
C VAL A 71 3.59 -6.09 -12.47
N LEU A 72 4.70 -5.61 -11.93
CA LEU A 72 6.00 -5.64 -12.58
C LEU A 72 6.72 -6.91 -12.13
N LYS A 73 7.10 -7.78 -13.08
CA LYS A 73 7.79 -9.03 -12.76
C LYS A 73 9.30 -8.76 -12.74
N ILE A 74 9.92 -9.00 -11.58
CA ILE A 74 11.37 -8.92 -11.37
C ILE A 74 11.79 -10.21 -10.66
N ASP A 75 12.53 -11.07 -11.39
CA ASP A 75 12.91 -12.39 -10.93
C ASP A 75 13.99 -12.32 -9.83
N ASP A 76 15.02 -11.48 -10.03
CA ASP A 76 16.07 -11.26 -9.04
C ASP A 76 15.53 -10.50 -7.81
N GLN A 77 15.82 -11.01 -6.63
CA GLN A 77 15.31 -10.44 -5.38
C GLN A 77 15.98 -9.10 -5.04
N ASN A 78 17.29 -8.96 -5.27
CA ASN A 78 18.02 -7.74 -4.93
C ASN A 78 17.62 -6.60 -5.86
N GLU A 79 17.53 -6.87 -7.15
CA GLU A 79 17.01 -5.95 -8.15
C GLU A 79 15.59 -5.52 -7.79
N ARG A 80 14.72 -6.46 -7.40
CA ARG A 80 13.35 -6.15 -6.99
C ARG A 80 13.31 -5.20 -5.80
N MET A 81 14.11 -5.46 -4.76
CA MET A 81 14.16 -4.61 -3.56
C MET A 81 14.71 -3.22 -3.87
N GLN A 82 15.78 -3.12 -4.66
CA GLN A 82 16.36 -1.84 -5.05
C GLN A 82 15.41 -1.02 -5.92
N MET A 83 14.75 -1.67 -6.89
CA MET A 83 13.77 -1.02 -7.77
C MET A 83 12.55 -0.54 -6.97
N GLU A 84 12.05 -1.35 -6.02
CA GLU A 84 10.95 -0.96 -5.13
C GLU A 84 11.31 0.28 -4.31
N GLU A 85 12.46 0.27 -3.63
CA GLU A 85 12.92 1.41 -2.84
C GLU A 85 13.06 2.68 -3.67
N LYS A 86 13.77 2.62 -4.80
CA LYS A 86 14.02 3.78 -5.65
C LYS A 86 12.72 4.36 -6.22
N LEU A 87 11.77 3.51 -6.61
CA LEU A 87 10.46 3.96 -7.10
C LEU A 87 9.65 4.66 -6.00
N ILE A 88 9.62 4.09 -4.79
CA ILE A 88 8.93 4.71 -3.65
C ILE A 88 9.56 6.08 -3.33
N ALA A 89 10.90 6.14 -3.25
CA ALA A 89 11.66 7.37 -3.00
C ALA A 89 11.39 8.45 -4.05
N LEU A 90 11.36 8.08 -5.34
CA LEU A 90 11.07 9.00 -6.43
C LEU A 90 9.71 9.68 -6.25
N PHE A 91 8.66 8.90 -5.97
CA PHE A 91 7.32 9.45 -5.85
C PHE A 91 7.09 10.19 -4.54
N SER A 92 7.69 9.73 -3.43
CA SER A 92 7.55 10.42 -2.13
C SER A 92 8.25 11.77 -2.11
N HIS A 93 9.34 11.95 -2.86
CA HIS A 93 10.07 13.22 -2.97
C HIS A 93 9.57 14.13 -4.10
N CYS A 94 8.60 13.68 -4.89
CA CYS A 94 8.07 14.47 -6.00
C CYS A 94 7.25 15.67 -5.50
N LYS A 95 7.87 16.87 -5.46
CA LYS A 95 7.24 18.11 -4.98
C LYS A 95 5.99 18.53 -5.77
N HIS A 96 5.86 18.07 -7.01
CA HIS A 96 4.73 18.34 -7.89
C HIS A 96 3.66 17.24 -7.86
N CYS A 97 3.98 16.06 -7.32
CA CYS A 97 3.04 14.96 -7.19
C CYS A 97 2.25 15.16 -5.91
N ARG A 98 0.93 15.21 -6.01
CA ARG A 98 0.05 15.28 -4.84
C ARG A 98 -1.12 14.34 -5.02
N PRO A 99 -1.52 13.60 -3.97
CA PRO A 99 -2.73 12.81 -4.04
C PRO A 99 -3.94 13.73 -4.22
N SER A 100 -5.03 13.16 -4.75
CA SER A 100 -6.31 13.88 -4.82
C SER A 100 -6.75 14.35 -3.43
N LYS A 101 -7.44 15.49 -3.34
CA LYS A 101 -8.08 15.96 -2.11
C LYS A 101 -9.04 14.92 -1.52
N THR A 102 -9.66 14.11 -2.37
CA THR A 102 -10.59 13.04 -1.98
C THR A 102 -9.91 11.69 -1.73
N TRP A 103 -8.58 11.61 -1.83
CA TRP A 103 -7.85 10.38 -1.61
C TRP A 103 -8.02 9.90 -0.17
N LEU A 104 -8.43 8.64 0.00
CA LEU A 104 -8.68 8.04 1.31
C LEU A 104 -7.45 8.13 2.23
N GLY A 105 -6.24 8.03 1.67
CA GLY A 105 -4.98 8.11 2.41
C GLY A 105 -4.78 9.41 3.19
N ASN A 106 -5.50 10.49 2.86
CA ASN A 106 -5.51 11.72 3.66
C ASN A 106 -6.02 11.50 5.10
N ASN A 107 -6.78 10.42 5.33
CA ASN A 107 -7.29 10.03 6.65
C ASN A 107 -6.49 8.87 7.27
N ALA A 108 -5.36 8.47 6.66
CA ALA A 108 -4.57 7.34 7.14
C ALA A 108 -4.06 7.61 8.56
N TYR A 109 -3.96 6.54 9.36
CA TYR A 109 -3.42 6.62 10.71
C TYR A 109 -1.93 7.01 10.73
N ARG A 110 -1.15 6.41 9.83
CA ARG A 110 0.29 6.68 9.66
C ARG A 110 0.51 8.04 9.00
N LYS A 111 1.39 8.86 9.58
CA LYS A 111 1.75 10.18 9.01
C LYS A 111 2.49 10.02 7.69
N GLU A 112 3.33 9.00 7.59
CA GLU A 112 4.16 8.68 6.43
C GLU A 112 3.30 8.55 5.17
N ILE A 113 2.11 7.97 5.28
CA ILE A 113 1.16 7.81 4.17
C ILE A 113 0.51 9.14 3.80
N ARG A 114 0.12 9.94 4.79
CA ARG A 114 -0.50 11.26 4.56
C ARG A 114 0.49 12.22 3.89
N ASP A 115 1.72 12.22 4.38
CA ASP A 115 2.76 13.17 3.99
C ASP A 115 3.35 12.81 2.63
N SER A 116 3.59 11.51 2.35
CA SER A 116 4.15 11.07 1.07
C SER A 116 3.14 10.95 -0.06
N GLY A 117 1.84 10.84 0.24
CA GLY A 117 0.84 10.55 -0.77
C GLY A 117 0.86 9.11 -1.29
N LEU A 118 1.59 8.20 -0.63
CA LEU A 118 1.73 6.80 -0.98
C LEU A 118 1.18 5.89 0.12
N TRP A 119 0.76 4.68 -0.23
CA TRP A 119 0.34 3.67 0.75
C TRP A 119 1.52 2.93 1.42
N ASN A 120 2.75 3.38 1.14
CA ASN A 120 3.99 2.84 1.68
C ASN A 120 4.38 3.59 2.96
N VAL A 121 5.10 2.91 3.84
CA VAL A 121 5.72 3.50 5.04
C VAL A 121 7.23 3.37 4.93
N ASP A 122 7.71 2.20 4.52
CA ASP A 122 9.12 1.98 4.24
C ASP A 122 9.53 2.75 2.97
N HIS A 123 10.79 3.20 2.94
CA HIS A 123 11.44 3.89 1.82
C HIS A 123 10.89 5.27 1.41
N VAL A 124 9.80 5.78 2.02
CA VAL A 124 9.25 7.11 1.66
C VAL A 124 10.18 8.29 1.96
N CYS A 125 11.23 8.09 2.75
CA CYS A 125 12.28 9.08 3.00
C CYS A 125 13.66 8.61 2.52
N SER A 126 13.72 7.57 1.68
CA SER A 126 15.01 7.04 1.20
C SER A 126 15.69 8.03 0.25
N LEU A 127 17.00 8.19 0.42
CA LEU A 127 17.84 9.03 -0.45
C LEU A 127 18.36 8.26 -1.67
N ASN A 128 17.94 7.01 -1.85
CA ASN A 128 18.30 6.21 -3.03
C ASN A 128 17.55 6.74 -4.25
N GLU A 129 18.19 7.67 -4.96
CA GLU A 129 17.61 8.34 -6.10
C GLU A 129 17.33 7.39 -7.26
N PHE A 130 16.19 7.61 -7.92
CA PHE A 130 15.83 6.96 -9.17
C PHE A 130 16.46 7.72 -10.33
N THR A 131 17.35 7.06 -11.07
CA THR A 131 18.18 7.67 -12.11
C THR A 131 17.70 7.33 -13.52
N GLN A 132 18.36 7.87 -14.54
CA GLN A 132 18.05 7.56 -15.95
C GLN A 132 18.40 6.11 -16.34
N SER A 133 19.41 5.51 -15.71
CA SER A 133 19.69 4.08 -15.92
C SER A 133 18.59 3.22 -15.30
N ASP A 134 18.06 3.61 -14.14
CA ASP A 134 16.90 2.96 -13.52
C ASP A 134 15.65 3.06 -14.40
N LEU A 135 15.40 4.22 -15.02
CA LEU A 135 14.30 4.38 -15.98
C LEU A 135 14.45 3.45 -17.19
N SER A 136 15.68 3.35 -17.71
CA SER A 136 15.98 2.47 -18.84
C SER A 136 15.76 1.01 -18.46
N ARG A 137 16.18 0.61 -17.25
CA ARG A 137 15.95 -0.73 -16.73
C ARG A 137 14.48 -1.02 -16.46
N LEU A 138 13.73 -0.07 -15.91
CA LEU A 138 12.29 -0.18 -15.69
C LEU A 138 11.53 -0.45 -16.98
N LYS A 139 11.89 0.25 -18.08
CA LYS A 139 11.29 -0.01 -19.40
C LYS A 139 11.52 -1.45 -19.86
N GLN A 140 12.74 -1.96 -19.74
CA GLN A 140 13.05 -3.35 -20.07
C GLN A 140 12.22 -4.34 -19.24
N LEU A 141 12.12 -4.11 -17.92
CA LEU A 141 11.32 -4.95 -17.02
C LEU A 141 9.82 -4.93 -17.38
N VAL A 142 9.29 -3.78 -17.81
CA VAL A 142 7.92 -3.67 -18.31
C VAL A 142 7.74 -4.49 -19.59
N ASP A 143 8.65 -4.36 -20.56
CA ASP A 143 8.57 -5.11 -21.83
C ASP A 143 8.71 -6.62 -21.63
N GLU A 144 9.59 -7.05 -20.72
CA GLU A 144 9.72 -8.45 -20.31
C GLU A 144 8.47 -8.97 -19.60
N THR A 145 7.85 -8.13 -18.75
CA THR A 145 6.61 -8.47 -18.06
C THR A 145 5.46 -8.66 -19.05
N LEU A 146 5.32 -7.75 -20.03
CA LEU A 146 4.26 -7.81 -21.03
C LEU A 146 4.41 -9.00 -21.99
N ARG A 147 5.65 -9.37 -22.35
CA ARG A 147 5.91 -10.57 -23.17
C ARG A 147 5.55 -11.88 -22.48
N ARG A 148 5.48 -11.87 -21.14
CA ARG A 148 5.21 -13.05 -20.30
C ARG A 148 3.77 -13.09 -19.77
N ALA A 149 2.96 -12.07 -20.05
CA ALA A 149 1.57 -11.93 -19.63
C ALA A 149 0.62 -12.54 -20.67
#